data_AF-A0A527ZL67-F1
#
_entry.id   AF-A0A527ZL67-F1
#
_cell.length_a   1.000
_cell.length_b   1.000
_cell.length_c   1.000
_cell.angle_alpha   90.00
_cell.angle_beta   90.00
_cell.angle_gamma   90.00
#
_symmetry.space_group_name_H-M   'P 1'
#
loop_
_entity.id
_entity.type
_entity.pdbx_description
1 polymer ?
#
loop_
_entity_poly.entity_id
_entity_poly.type
_entity_poly.pdbx_seq_one_letter_code
_entity_poly.pdbx_strand_id
1 'polypeptide(L)'
;TYNRINVITAGKQPAPQWLSVEDAEAHCRAGAGTWEWAGTVAKGEDPDVVMACAGDVPTLETLAATDILRSALPDLKVRVVNVVDLMTLQSNSEHPHGLADEDFDALFTKTKPVIFAYHGYPYLIHRLTYRRANHDNMHVHGFREEGTTTTPFDMVVLNELDRFHLALAAIKHVPGLAERAKGVAAELQEKLVEHKAYVREHGEDMPEIQEWNWPENSATKAGD
;
A
#
# COMPACT_ATOMS: atom_id res chain seq x y z
N THR A 1 -8.65 25.12 11.61
CA THR A 1 -7.79 25.62 12.70
C THR A 1 -6.67 26.48 12.11
N TYR A 2 -6.28 27.55 12.81
CA TYR A 2 -5.15 28.43 12.48
C TYR A 2 -3.92 28.03 13.34
N ASN A 3 -2.71 28.53 13.05
CA ASN A 3 -1.44 28.22 13.76
C ASN A 3 -0.87 26.81 13.53
N ARG A 4 -0.77 26.38 12.27
CA ARG A 4 -0.15 25.10 11.88
C ARG A 4 0.70 25.26 10.63
N ILE A 5 1.70 24.41 10.49
CA ILE A 5 2.44 24.20 9.24
C ILE A 5 1.84 22.96 8.58
N ASN A 6 1.32 23.12 7.35
CA ASN A 6 0.83 21.99 6.57
C ASN A 6 1.88 21.64 5.51
N VAL A 7 2.40 20.42 5.57
CA VAL A 7 3.26 19.86 4.52
C VAL A 7 2.38 18.97 3.65
N ILE A 8 2.20 19.35 2.39
CA ILE A 8 1.41 18.60 1.42
C ILE A 8 2.39 17.96 0.45
N THR A 9 2.49 16.63 0.51
CA THR A 9 3.28 15.85 -0.44
C THR A 9 2.37 15.37 -1.56
N ALA A 10 2.64 15.83 -2.78
CA ALA A 10 1.85 15.47 -3.97
C ALA A 10 2.78 15.26 -5.17
N GLY A 11 2.55 14.19 -5.92
CA GLY A 11 3.19 13.99 -7.21
C GLY A 11 2.66 14.94 -8.27
N LYS A 12 3.51 15.21 -9.25
CA LYS A 12 3.18 16.02 -10.43
C LYS A 12 3.11 15.21 -11.72
N GLN A 13 3.53 13.95 -11.67
CA GLN A 13 3.52 13.07 -12.84
C GLN A 13 2.09 12.65 -13.15
N PRO A 14 1.77 12.32 -14.41
CA PRO A 14 0.51 11.66 -14.74
C PRO A 14 0.32 10.43 -13.84
N ALA A 15 -0.83 10.35 -13.17
CA ALA A 15 -1.15 9.27 -12.23
C ALA A 15 -2.64 8.98 -12.23
N PRO A 16 -3.05 7.74 -11.92
CA PRO A 16 -4.47 7.39 -11.81
C PRO A 16 -5.18 8.22 -10.74
N GLN A 17 -6.48 8.42 -10.93
CA GLN A 17 -7.36 9.06 -9.95
C GLN A 17 -8.19 7.97 -9.26
N TRP A 18 -8.09 7.88 -7.94
CA TRP A 18 -8.67 6.77 -7.17
C TRP A 18 -10.03 7.06 -6.55
N LEU A 19 -10.31 8.34 -6.27
CA LEU A 19 -11.48 8.77 -5.52
C LEU A 19 -12.18 9.90 -6.26
N SER A 20 -13.51 9.94 -6.15
CA SER A 20 -14.30 11.13 -6.47
C SER A 20 -13.93 12.29 -5.55
N VAL A 21 -14.35 13.52 -5.87
CA VAL A 21 -14.10 14.67 -5.01
C VAL A 21 -14.79 14.49 -3.65
N GLU A 22 -16.01 13.95 -3.66
CA GLU A 22 -16.81 13.66 -2.48
C GLU A 22 -16.15 12.62 -1.58
N ASP A 23 -15.68 11.51 -2.16
CA ASP A 23 -14.97 10.46 -1.42
C ASP A 23 -13.62 10.97 -0.89
N ALA A 24 -12.90 11.77 -1.69
CA ALA A 24 -11.64 12.38 -1.27
C ALA A 24 -11.84 13.36 -0.11
N GLU A 25 -12.91 14.15 -0.09
CA GLU A 25 -13.23 15.04 1.03
C GLU A 25 -13.51 14.24 2.31
N ALA A 26 -14.34 13.19 2.22
CA ALA A 26 -14.65 12.32 3.35
C ALA A 26 -13.40 11.62 3.89
N HIS A 27 -12.56 11.07 3.00
CA HIS A 27 -11.32 10.39 3.33
C HIS A 27 -10.29 11.35 3.95
N CYS A 28 -10.12 12.55 3.40
CA CYS A 28 -9.26 13.59 3.97
C CYS A 28 -9.70 14.01 5.38
N ARG A 29 -11.01 14.06 5.63
CA ARG A 29 -11.56 14.38 6.96
C ARG A 29 -11.29 13.28 7.98
N ALA A 30 -11.35 12.02 7.56
CA ALA A 30 -11.01 10.87 8.40
C ALA A 30 -9.49 10.72 8.60
N GLY A 31 -8.68 11.12 7.62
CA GLY A 31 -7.22 11.08 7.62
C GLY A 31 -6.63 9.69 7.31
N ALA A 32 -7.37 8.62 7.59
CA ALA A 32 -7.09 7.26 7.14
C ALA A 32 -8.40 6.47 6.99
N GLY A 33 -8.42 5.45 6.13
CA GLY A 33 -9.63 4.66 5.89
C GLY A 33 -9.40 3.42 5.04
N THR A 34 -10.32 2.46 5.18
CA THR A 34 -10.36 1.26 4.35
C THR A 34 -10.97 1.57 2.99
N TRP A 35 -10.31 1.12 1.92
CA TRP A 35 -10.85 1.17 0.55
C TRP A 35 -11.51 -0.16 0.23
N GLU A 36 -12.81 -0.25 0.54
CA GLU A 36 -13.61 -1.48 0.42
C GLU A 36 -13.62 -2.04 -1.02
N TRP A 37 -13.59 -1.16 -2.03
CA TRP A 37 -13.56 -1.55 -3.44
C TRP A 37 -12.23 -2.20 -3.88
N ALA A 38 -11.16 -1.99 -3.11
CA ALA A 38 -9.83 -2.50 -3.42
C ALA A 38 -9.50 -3.82 -2.70
N GLY A 39 -10.12 -4.06 -1.54
CA GLY A 39 -9.92 -5.28 -0.75
C GLY A 39 -10.72 -6.49 -1.27
N THR A 40 -10.42 -7.66 -0.71
CA THR A 40 -11.17 -8.90 -0.91
C THR A 40 -11.85 -9.40 0.37
N VAL A 41 -11.47 -8.85 1.54
CA VAL A 41 -12.11 -9.20 2.82
C VAL A 41 -13.55 -8.69 2.85
N ALA A 42 -14.47 -9.52 3.32
CA ALA A 42 -15.86 -9.09 3.50
C ALA A 42 -15.97 -8.08 4.65
N LYS A 43 -16.92 -7.15 4.52
CA LYS A 43 -17.17 -6.14 5.55
C LYS A 43 -17.48 -6.79 6.91
N GLY A 44 -16.74 -6.39 7.93
CA GLY A 44 -16.87 -6.92 9.30
C GLY A 44 -16.11 -8.22 9.57
N GLU A 45 -15.40 -8.76 8.58
CA GLU A 45 -14.47 -9.87 8.80
C GLU A 45 -13.03 -9.40 9.01
N ASP A 46 -12.25 -10.25 9.67
CA ASP A 46 -10.82 -10.06 9.81
C ASP A 46 -10.09 -10.47 8.52
N PRO A 47 -9.14 -9.63 8.03
CA PRO A 47 -8.30 -9.99 6.91
C PRO A 47 -7.24 -11.00 7.32
N ASP A 48 -6.64 -11.65 6.34
CA ASP A 48 -5.39 -12.37 6.50
C ASP A 48 -4.19 -11.41 6.49
N VAL A 49 -4.29 -10.32 5.72
CA VAL A 49 -3.28 -9.26 5.60
C VAL A 49 -3.91 -7.90 5.35
N VAL A 50 -3.31 -6.85 5.91
CA VAL A 50 -3.61 -5.45 5.57
C VAL A 50 -2.55 -4.93 4.62
N MET A 51 -2.97 -4.47 3.45
CA MET A 51 -2.15 -3.72 2.49
C MET A 51 -2.39 -2.22 2.72
N ALA A 52 -1.45 -1.56 3.40
CA ALA A 52 -1.57 -0.16 3.78
C ALA A 52 -0.67 0.73 2.91
N CYS A 53 -1.11 1.95 2.63
CA CYS A 53 -0.33 2.89 1.82
C CYS A 53 -0.48 4.34 2.27
N ALA A 54 0.60 5.12 2.12
CA ALA A 54 0.61 6.57 2.28
C ALA A 54 1.54 7.24 1.28
N GLY A 55 0.95 8.01 0.36
CA GLY A 55 1.61 8.62 -0.80
C GLY A 55 1.05 8.10 -2.12
N ASP A 56 1.16 8.89 -3.17
CA ASP A 56 0.63 8.61 -4.51
C ASP A 56 1.26 7.36 -5.15
N VAL A 57 2.59 7.31 -5.29
CA VAL A 57 3.31 6.15 -5.83
C VAL A 57 3.16 4.91 -4.93
N PRO A 58 3.32 4.99 -3.59
CA PRO A 58 3.00 3.87 -2.69
C PRO A 58 1.58 3.33 -2.84
N THR A 59 0.58 4.21 -3.08
CA THR A 59 -0.80 3.80 -3.30
C THR A 59 -0.95 3.01 -4.60
N LEU A 60 -0.35 3.49 -5.70
CA LEU A 60 -0.34 2.79 -6.98
C LEU A 60 0.22 1.37 -6.83
N GLU A 61 1.40 1.24 -6.24
CA GLU A 61 2.07 -0.05 -6.11
C GLU A 61 1.36 -0.98 -5.12
N THR A 62 0.73 -0.44 -4.07
CA THR A 62 -0.09 -1.22 -3.13
C THR A 62 -1.33 -1.78 -3.80
N LEU A 63 -2.00 -0.99 -4.64
CA LEU A 63 -3.15 -1.46 -5.41
C LEU A 63 -2.73 -2.51 -6.42
N ALA A 64 -1.66 -2.27 -7.19
CA ALA A 64 -1.17 -3.27 -8.14
C ALA A 64 -0.72 -4.57 -7.45
N ALA A 65 -0.09 -4.50 -6.28
CA ALA A 65 0.22 -5.67 -5.46
C ALA A 65 -1.04 -6.40 -4.99
N THR A 66 -2.07 -5.67 -4.59
CA THR A 66 -3.35 -6.24 -4.18
C THR A 66 -4.04 -6.95 -5.35
N ASP A 67 -3.95 -6.39 -6.56
CA ASP A 67 -4.48 -6.99 -7.77
C ASP A 67 -3.76 -8.29 -8.18
N ILE A 68 -2.43 -8.32 -8.04
CA ILE A 68 -1.63 -9.55 -8.18
C ILE A 68 -2.10 -10.60 -7.18
N LEU A 69 -2.20 -10.24 -5.89
CA LEU A 69 -2.55 -11.16 -4.81
C LEU A 69 -3.97 -11.72 -5.01
N ARG A 70 -4.97 -10.88 -5.31
CA ARG A 70 -6.36 -11.35 -5.49
C ARG A 70 -6.51 -12.26 -6.70
N SER A 71 -5.73 -12.03 -7.76
CA SER A 71 -5.78 -12.83 -8.99
C SER A 71 -5.08 -14.18 -8.82
N ALA A 72 -3.91 -14.19 -8.16
CA ALA A 72 -3.12 -15.41 -7.96
C ALA A 72 -3.58 -16.24 -6.74
N LEU A 73 -4.17 -15.60 -5.73
CA LEU A 73 -4.54 -16.20 -4.44
C LEU A 73 -5.97 -15.77 -4.05
N PRO A 74 -7.01 -16.26 -4.75
CA PRO A 74 -8.39 -15.77 -4.59
C PRO A 74 -8.98 -15.99 -3.19
N ASP A 75 -8.47 -16.96 -2.43
CA ASP A 75 -8.90 -17.24 -1.06
C ASP A 75 -8.25 -16.31 -0.01
N LEU A 76 -7.27 -15.49 -0.40
CA LEU A 76 -6.58 -14.58 0.52
C LEU A 76 -7.47 -13.37 0.82
N LYS A 77 -7.78 -13.15 2.10
CA LYS A 77 -8.56 -11.98 2.55
C LYS A 77 -7.65 -10.78 2.74
N VAL A 78 -7.70 -9.84 1.81
CA VAL A 78 -6.90 -8.61 1.81
C VAL A 78 -7.78 -7.43 2.20
N ARG A 79 -7.31 -6.64 3.18
CA ARG A 79 -7.87 -5.31 3.46
C ARG A 79 -6.93 -4.25 2.91
N VAL A 80 -7.44 -3.29 2.15
CA VAL A 80 -6.65 -2.14 1.70
C VAL A 80 -6.94 -0.94 2.59
N VAL A 81 -5.90 -0.31 3.14
CA VAL A 81 -6.01 0.90 3.97
C VAL A 81 -5.18 2.01 3.35
N ASN A 82 -5.79 3.17 3.10
CA ASN A 82 -5.09 4.35 2.64
C ASN A 82 -4.98 5.38 3.78
N VAL A 83 -3.83 6.02 3.89
CA VAL A 83 -3.53 7.04 4.92
C VAL A 83 -3.10 8.34 4.22
N VAL A 84 -3.81 9.43 4.51
CA VAL A 84 -3.53 10.77 3.97
C VAL A 84 -3.01 11.73 5.03
N ASP A 85 -3.47 11.61 6.28
CA ASP A 85 -2.90 12.31 7.44
C ASP A 85 -2.08 11.32 8.28
N LEU A 86 -0.76 11.34 8.14
CA LEU A 86 0.15 10.47 8.91
C LEU A 86 0.00 10.61 10.42
N MET A 87 -0.46 11.76 10.92
CA MET A 87 -0.60 11.97 12.35
C MET A 87 -1.73 11.13 12.96
N THR A 88 -2.66 10.62 12.14
CA THR A 88 -3.70 9.66 12.57
C THR A 88 -3.10 8.33 13.08
N LEU A 89 -1.90 7.97 12.63
CA LEU A 89 -1.21 6.74 13.06
C LEU A 89 -0.78 6.79 14.54
N GLN A 90 -0.54 7.98 15.10
CA GLN A 90 -0.21 8.15 16.53
C GLN A 90 -1.45 7.98 17.40
N SER A 91 -1.27 7.51 18.64
CA SER A 91 -2.36 7.49 19.62
C SER A 91 -2.92 8.90 19.84
N ASN A 92 -4.24 9.03 20.01
CA ASN A 92 -4.90 10.29 20.35
C ASN A 92 -4.40 10.91 21.68
N SER A 93 -3.75 10.10 22.53
CA SER A 93 -3.08 10.56 23.76
C SER A 93 -1.74 11.27 23.49
N GLU A 94 -1.12 11.05 22.32
CA GLU A 94 0.17 11.62 21.93
C GLU A 94 0.02 12.80 20.96
N HIS A 95 -1.00 12.77 20.08
CA HIS A 95 -1.22 13.81 19.09
C HIS A 95 -2.71 14.10 18.88
N PRO A 96 -3.14 15.37 18.72
CA PRO A 96 -4.56 15.73 18.59
C PRO A 96 -5.26 15.17 17.34
N HIS A 97 -4.52 14.79 16.31
CA HIS A 97 -5.06 14.10 15.12
C HIS A 97 -5.03 12.58 15.27
N GLY A 98 -4.38 12.05 16.31
CA GLY A 98 -4.20 10.63 16.49
C GLY A 98 -5.54 9.92 16.61
N LEU A 99 -5.66 8.74 16.01
CA LEU A 99 -6.85 7.91 16.18
C LEU A 99 -6.91 7.34 17.59
N ALA A 100 -8.12 7.13 18.11
CA ALA A 100 -8.31 6.27 19.26
C ALA A 100 -7.75 4.87 18.96
N ASP A 101 -7.28 4.16 19.98
CA ASP A 101 -6.67 2.84 19.77
C ASP A 101 -7.65 1.85 19.13
N GLU A 102 -8.93 1.92 19.48
CA GLU A 102 -9.99 1.09 18.89
C GLU A 102 -10.20 1.36 17.39
N ASP A 103 -10.15 2.63 16.97
CA ASP A 103 -10.27 3.01 15.56
C ASP A 103 -9.04 2.58 14.75
N PHE A 104 -7.84 2.72 15.33
CA PHE A 104 -6.62 2.22 14.72
C PHE A 104 -6.67 0.70 14.56
N ASP A 105 -7.07 -0.02 15.61
CA ASP A 105 -7.18 -1.48 15.60
C ASP A 105 -8.26 -1.96 14.62
N ALA A 106 -9.34 -1.19 14.42
CA ALA A 106 -10.35 -1.50 13.40
C ALA A 106 -9.76 -1.47 11.98
N LEU A 107 -8.83 -0.53 11.71
CA LEU A 107 -8.16 -0.41 10.41
C LEU A 107 -7.07 -1.47 10.23
N PHE A 108 -6.13 -1.51 11.17
CA PHE A 108 -4.86 -2.25 11.06
C PHE A 108 -4.86 -3.61 11.77
N THR A 109 -5.98 -3.98 12.40
CA THR A 109 -6.13 -5.17 13.26
C THR A 109 -5.24 -5.12 14.50
N LYS A 110 -5.41 -6.09 15.40
CA LYS A 110 -4.54 -6.27 16.58
C LYS A 110 -3.39 -7.25 16.37
N THR A 111 -3.48 -8.10 15.34
CA THR A 111 -2.60 -9.28 15.24
C THR A 111 -2.24 -9.70 13.82
N LYS A 112 -2.87 -9.13 12.78
CA LYS A 112 -2.63 -9.54 11.39
C LYS A 112 -1.45 -8.76 10.81
N PRO A 113 -0.66 -9.37 9.90
CA PRO A 113 0.42 -8.66 9.22
C PRO A 113 -0.11 -7.44 8.46
N VAL A 114 0.63 -6.34 8.55
CA VAL A 114 0.38 -5.09 7.82
C VAL A 114 1.58 -4.82 6.92
N ILE A 115 1.40 -4.93 5.60
CA ILE A 115 2.40 -4.49 4.63
C ILE A 115 2.11 -3.02 4.33
N PHE A 116 3.00 -2.14 4.77
CA PHE A 116 2.79 -0.69 4.69
C PHE A 116 3.74 -0.06 3.68
N ALA A 117 3.23 0.41 2.54
CA ALA A 117 3.99 1.17 1.56
C ALA A 117 3.96 2.68 1.91
N TYR A 118 5.12 3.28 2.10
CA TYR A 118 5.25 4.68 2.51
C TYR A 118 6.17 5.48 1.59
N HIS A 119 5.76 6.71 1.29
CA HIS A 119 6.53 7.64 0.45
C HIS A 119 7.91 8.00 1.02
N GLY A 120 8.03 8.09 2.34
CA GLY A 120 9.28 8.47 3.01
C GLY A 120 10.02 7.29 3.63
N TYR A 121 10.86 7.59 4.62
CA TYR A 121 11.63 6.57 5.34
C TYR A 121 10.73 5.69 6.21
N PRO A 122 10.84 4.34 6.11
CA PRO A 122 10.06 3.39 6.91
C PRO A 122 10.09 3.64 8.42
N TYR A 123 11.23 4.11 8.93
CA TYR A 123 11.44 4.37 10.37
C TYR A 123 10.40 5.35 10.96
N LEU A 124 9.91 6.30 10.18
CA LEU A 124 8.89 7.23 10.67
C LEU A 124 7.60 6.50 11.02
N ILE A 125 7.14 5.57 10.18
CA ILE A 125 5.90 4.83 10.44
C ILE A 125 6.03 4.03 11.73
N HIS A 126 7.14 3.31 11.92
CA HIS A 126 7.41 2.59 13.17
C HIS A 126 7.43 3.52 14.40
N ARG A 127 8.01 4.71 14.26
CA ARG A 127 8.00 5.71 15.33
C ARG A 127 6.60 6.23 15.64
N LEU A 128 5.74 6.42 14.63
CA LEU A 128 4.38 6.91 14.84
C LEU A 128 3.48 5.82 15.45
N THR A 129 3.75 4.54 15.19
CA THR A 129 2.90 3.42 15.62
C THR A 129 3.42 2.64 16.81
N TYR A 130 4.55 3.01 17.41
CA TYR A 130 5.22 2.24 18.48
C TYR A 130 4.35 1.88 19.70
N ARG A 131 3.24 2.58 19.96
CA ARG A 131 2.29 2.28 21.06
C ARG A 131 1.09 1.44 20.64
N ARG A 132 0.89 1.21 19.34
CA ARG A 132 -0.29 0.56 18.79
C ARG A 132 -0.21 -0.95 19.00
N ALA A 133 -1.34 -1.60 19.29
CA ALA A 133 -1.36 -3.01 19.67
C ALA A 133 -0.66 -3.94 18.67
N ASN A 134 -0.74 -3.62 17.38
CA ASN A 134 -0.23 -4.44 16.28
C ASN A 134 1.12 -3.94 15.70
N HIS A 135 1.85 -3.06 16.39
CA HIS A 135 3.04 -2.43 15.82
C HIS A 135 4.14 -3.42 15.40
N ASP A 136 4.23 -4.58 16.09
CA ASP A 136 5.17 -5.65 15.77
C ASP A 136 4.91 -6.32 14.41
N ASN A 137 3.67 -6.27 13.92
CA ASN A 137 3.27 -6.82 12.63
C ASN A 137 3.24 -5.77 11.52
N MET A 138 3.77 -4.57 11.75
CA MET A 138 3.93 -3.55 10.71
C MET A 138 5.24 -3.79 9.95
N HIS A 139 5.13 -4.19 8.70
CA HIS A 139 6.25 -4.40 7.78
C HIS A 139 6.25 -3.27 6.76
N VAL A 140 7.08 -2.26 7.01
CA VAL A 140 7.04 -1.00 6.29
C VAL A 140 8.07 -0.99 5.16
N HIS A 141 7.59 -0.76 3.94
CA HIS A 141 8.39 -0.51 2.75
C HIS A 141 8.34 0.99 2.43
N GLY A 142 9.44 1.55 1.96
CA GLY A 142 9.53 2.98 1.68
C GLY A 142 10.90 3.34 1.17
N PHE A 143 11.27 4.61 1.21
CA PHE A 143 12.57 5.05 0.72
C PHE A 143 13.72 4.49 1.58
N ARG A 144 14.71 3.87 0.91
CA ARG A 144 15.87 3.17 1.50
C ARG A 144 17.22 3.76 1.09
N GLU A 145 17.24 5.02 0.62
CA GLU A 145 18.45 5.67 0.07
C GLU A 145 18.98 5.03 -1.22
N GLU A 146 18.14 4.27 -1.92
CA GLU A 146 18.50 3.68 -3.20
C GLU A 146 17.86 4.49 -4.34
N GLY A 147 18.67 4.88 -5.32
CA GLY A 147 18.21 5.69 -6.43
C GLY A 147 19.33 6.12 -7.36
N THR A 148 18.98 6.27 -8.63
CA THR A 148 19.86 6.79 -9.67
C THR A 148 19.01 7.35 -10.82
N THR A 149 19.63 7.85 -11.88
CA THR A 149 18.91 8.14 -13.12
C THR A 149 18.47 6.82 -13.75
N THR A 150 17.20 6.47 -13.58
CA THR A 150 16.58 5.24 -14.11
C THR A 150 15.10 5.49 -14.42
N THR A 151 14.37 4.45 -14.81
CA THR A 151 12.95 4.51 -15.14
C THR A 151 12.07 4.66 -13.87
N PRO A 152 10.84 5.18 -13.99
CA PRO A 152 9.95 5.37 -12.84
C PRO A 152 9.71 4.13 -11.99
N PHE A 153 9.45 2.97 -12.60
CA PHE A 153 9.23 1.74 -11.84
C PHE A 153 10.54 1.17 -11.28
N ASP A 154 11.65 1.27 -12.00
CA ASP A 154 12.95 0.86 -11.45
C ASP A 154 13.33 1.64 -10.18
N MET A 155 12.97 2.92 -10.09
CA MET A 155 13.14 3.69 -8.85
C MET A 155 12.42 3.07 -7.64
N VAL A 156 11.24 2.49 -7.80
CA VAL A 156 10.54 1.81 -6.69
C VAL A 156 11.05 0.39 -6.48
N VAL A 157 11.52 -0.29 -7.53
CA VAL A 157 12.17 -1.61 -7.42
C VAL A 157 13.47 -1.52 -6.61
N LEU A 158 14.29 -0.50 -6.83
CA LEU A 158 15.52 -0.26 -6.06
C LEU A 158 15.27 -0.09 -4.56
N ASN A 159 14.07 0.38 -4.18
CA ASN A 159 13.67 0.58 -2.79
C ASN A 159 12.81 -0.58 -2.25
N GLU A 160 12.61 -1.65 -3.02
CA GLU A 160 11.71 -2.77 -2.72
C GLU A 160 10.27 -2.29 -2.39
N LEU A 161 9.84 -1.18 -2.99
CA LEU A 161 8.53 -0.55 -2.80
C LEU A 161 7.54 -0.90 -3.93
N ASP A 162 8.02 -1.54 -4.99
CA ASP A 162 7.20 -1.97 -6.12
C ASP A 162 6.20 -3.08 -5.76
N ARG A 163 5.19 -3.22 -6.61
CA ARG A 163 4.12 -4.21 -6.48
C ARG A 163 4.58 -5.65 -6.28
N PHE A 164 5.72 -6.07 -6.85
CA PHE A 164 6.20 -7.44 -6.73
C PHE A 164 6.79 -7.68 -5.35
N HIS A 165 7.63 -6.78 -4.85
CA HIS A 165 8.15 -6.86 -3.48
C HIS A 165 7.04 -6.74 -2.43
N LEU A 166 6.05 -5.88 -2.63
CA LEU A 166 4.90 -5.75 -1.72
C LEU A 166 4.06 -7.04 -1.68
N ALA A 167 3.79 -7.66 -2.83
CA ALA A 167 3.08 -8.94 -2.89
C ALA A 167 3.90 -10.07 -2.24
N LEU A 168 5.21 -10.12 -2.49
CA LEU A 168 6.12 -11.07 -1.84
C LEU A 168 6.15 -10.89 -0.31
N ALA A 169 6.11 -9.65 0.17
CA ALA A 169 6.04 -9.35 1.60
C ALA A 169 4.74 -9.89 2.22
N ALA A 170 3.60 -9.71 1.56
CA ALA A 170 2.34 -10.31 2.01
C ALA A 170 2.42 -11.84 2.07
N ILE A 171 2.93 -12.49 1.02
CA ILE A 171 3.10 -13.95 0.96
C ILE A 171 3.99 -14.46 2.10
N LYS A 172 5.08 -13.73 2.40
CA LYS A 172 6.04 -14.07 3.45
C LYS A 172 5.43 -13.97 4.85
N HIS A 173 4.65 -12.92 5.12
CA HIS A 173 4.23 -12.58 6.48
C HIS A 173 2.88 -13.17 6.88
N VAL A 174 2.03 -13.57 5.93
CA VAL A 174 0.80 -14.30 6.25
C VAL A 174 1.12 -15.74 6.70
N PRO A 175 0.68 -16.15 7.91
CA PRO A 175 0.97 -17.48 8.43
C PRO A 175 0.58 -18.61 7.47
N GLY A 176 1.53 -19.48 7.14
CA GLY A 176 1.33 -20.62 6.25
C GLY A 176 1.13 -20.28 4.77
N LEU A 177 1.16 -19.00 4.37
CA LEU A 177 0.96 -18.61 2.97
C LEU A 177 2.22 -18.84 2.12
N ALA A 178 3.42 -18.58 2.66
CA ALA A 178 4.68 -18.83 1.96
C ALA A 178 4.80 -20.26 1.41
N GLU A 179 4.29 -21.25 2.15
CA GLU A 179 4.30 -22.65 1.71
C GLU A 179 3.26 -22.96 0.63
N ARG A 180 2.07 -22.34 0.73
CA ARG A 180 0.96 -22.54 -0.22
C ARG A 180 1.17 -21.78 -1.53
N ALA A 181 1.85 -20.64 -1.48
CA ALA A 181 2.03 -19.72 -2.59
C ALA A 181 3.45 -19.75 -3.18
N LYS A 182 4.20 -20.86 -3.03
CA LYS A 182 5.58 -20.98 -3.55
C LYS A 182 5.70 -20.69 -5.04
N GLY A 183 4.75 -21.18 -5.84
CA GLY A 183 4.72 -20.94 -7.29
C GLY A 183 4.60 -19.45 -7.60
N VAL A 184 3.61 -18.79 -7.01
CA VAL A 184 3.39 -17.34 -7.15
C VAL A 184 4.62 -16.55 -6.70
N ALA A 185 5.23 -16.92 -5.56
CA ALA A 185 6.43 -16.25 -5.08
C ALA A 185 7.62 -16.40 -6.04
N ALA A 186 7.78 -17.58 -6.67
CA ALA A 186 8.82 -17.80 -7.67
C ALA A 186 8.58 -16.97 -8.94
N GLU A 187 7.34 -16.90 -9.42
CA GLU A 187 6.96 -16.08 -10.58
C GLU A 187 7.25 -14.59 -10.34
N LEU A 188 6.91 -14.07 -9.16
CA LEU A 188 7.19 -12.66 -8.81
C LEU A 188 8.70 -12.38 -8.72
N GLN A 189 9.49 -13.33 -8.24
CA GLN A 189 10.95 -13.21 -8.24
C GLN A 189 11.52 -13.24 -9.66
N GLU A 190 10.96 -14.05 -10.54
CA GLU A 190 11.32 -14.09 -11.96
C GLU A 190 10.99 -12.76 -12.64
N LYS A 191 9.84 -12.13 -12.33
CA LYS A 191 9.48 -10.79 -12.80
C LYS A 191 10.48 -9.71 -12.41
N LEU A 192 11.04 -9.78 -11.20
CA LEU A 192 12.10 -8.85 -10.78
C LEU A 192 13.42 -9.05 -11.57
N VAL A 193 13.74 -10.30 -11.93
CA VAL A 193 14.89 -10.61 -12.79
C VAL A 193 14.65 -10.11 -14.21
N GLU A 194 13.46 -10.36 -14.76
CA GLU A 194 13.01 -9.88 -16.07
C GLU A 194 13.08 -8.35 -16.15
N HIS A 195 12.49 -7.65 -15.19
CA HIS A 195 12.52 -6.18 -15.07
C HIS A 195 13.94 -5.62 -15.18
N LYS A 196 14.87 -6.19 -14.39
CA LYS A 196 16.26 -5.73 -14.34
C LYS A 196 16.98 -5.90 -15.67
N ALA A 197 16.66 -6.95 -16.43
CA ALA A 197 17.19 -7.13 -17.78
C ALA A 197 16.54 -6.14 -18.76
N TYR A 198 15.21 -6.02 -18.70
CA TYR A 198 14.40 -5.21 -19.60
C TYR A 198 14.79 -3.73 -19.57
N VAL A 199 14.87 -3.12 -18.37
CA VAL A 199 15.22 -1.69 -18.21
C VAL A 199 16.61 -1.39 -18.78
N ARG A 200 17.56 -2.32 -18.65
CA ARG A 200 18.94 -2.13 -19.16
C ARG A 200 19.03 -2.26 -20.67
N GLU A 201 18.20 -3.11 -21.25
CA GLU A 201 18.17 -3.34 -22.69
C GLU A 201 17.38 -2.25 -23.43
N HIS A 202 16.23 -1.85 -22.88
CA HIS A 202 15.27 -0.99 -23.57
C HIS A 202 15.28 0.47 -23.08
N GLY A 203 15.74 0.72 -21.85
CA GLY A 203 15.72 2.06 -21.25
C GLY A 203 14.32 2.54 -20.84
N GLU A 204 13.35 1.65 -20.78
CA GLU A 204 11.96 1.91 -20.38
C GLU A 204 11.43 0.80 -19.46
N ASP A 205 10.35 1.09 -18.73
CA ASP A 205 9.68 0.10 -17.86
C ASP A 205 8.95 -0.97 -18.69
N MET A 206 8.80 -2.17 -18.15
CA MET A 206 8.12 -3.27 -18.84
C MET A 206 6.69 -2.88 -19.26
N PRO A 207 6.18 -3.34 -20.42
CA PRO A 207 4.84 -2.99 -20.90
C PRO A 207 3.74 -3.31 -19.87
N GLU A 208 3.84 -4.43 -19.17
CA GLU A 208 2.87 -4.81 -18.13
C GLU A 208 2.79 -3.82 -16.95
N ILE A 209 3.84 -3.02 -16.72
CA ILE A 209 3.86 -1.98 -15.70
C ILE A 209 3.23 -0.70 -16.25
N GLN A 210 3.59 -0.32 -17.47
CA GLN A 210 3.11 0.91 -18.13
C GLN A 210 1.63 0.83 -18.50
N GLU A 211 1.17 -0.34 -18.92
CA GLU A 211 -0.20 -0.59 -19.40
C GLU A 211 -1.15 -1.04 -18.28
N TRP A 212 -0.63 -1.22 -17.06
CA TRP A 212 -1.46 -1.63 -15.94
C TRP A 212 -2.52 -0.58 -15.62
N ASN A 213 -3.76 -1.05 -15.53
CA ASN A 213 -4.90 -0.29 -15.05
C ASN A 213 -5.59 -1.11 -13.97
N TRP A 214 -6.18 -0.44 -12.99
CA TRP A 214 -6.97 -1.15 -11.98
C TRP A 214 -8.10 -1.93 -12.68
N PRO A 215 -8.18 -3.25 -12.51
CA PRO A 215 -9.20 -4.05 -13.16
C PRO A 215 -10.57 -3.71 -12.59
N GLU A 216 -11.33 -2.94 -13.38
CA GLU A 216 -12.73 -2.62 -13.11
C GLU A 216 -13.53 -3.91 -12.98
N ASN A 217 -13.84 -4.32 -11.74
CA ASN A 217 -15.02 -5.15 -11.54
C ASN A 217 -16.22 -4.34 -12.02
N SER A 218 -17.08 -4.98 -12.81
CA SER A 218 -18.21 -4.41 -13.57
C SER A 218 -19.34 -3.82 -12.71
N ALA A 219 -19.03 -3.05 -11.69
CA ALA A 219 -19.97 -2.59 -10.68
C ALA A 219 -19.60 -1.22 -10.08
N THR A 220 -19.17 -0.26 -10.91
CA THR A 220 -19.36 1.18 -10.61
C THR A 220 -19.33 2.00 -11.89
N LYS A 221 -20.37 1.89 -12.71
CA LYS A 221 -20.83 3.06 -13.48
C LYS A 221 -21.70 3.90 -12.54
N ALA A 222 -21.09 4.95 -11.99
CA ALA A 222 -21.77 6.11 -11.42
C ALA A 222 -20.73 7.24 -11.41
N GLY A 223 -20.85 8.34 -12.15
CA GLY A 223 -21.94 8.81 -13.01
C GLY A 223 -21.40 9.85 -14.00
N ASP A 224 -22.25 10.14 -14.98
CA ASP A 224 -22.18 11.35 -15.81
C ASP A 224 -22.39 12.62 -14.97
#